data_AF-A0A6V7UQ61-F1
#
_entry.id   AF-A0A6V7UQ61-F1
#
_cell.length_a   1.000
_cell.length_b   1.000
_cell.length_c   1.000
_cell.angle_alpha   90.00
_cell.angle_beta   90.00
_cell.angle_gamma   90.00
#
_symmetry.space_group_name_H-M   'P 1'
#
loop_
_entity.id
_entity.type
_entity.pdbx_description
1 polymer ?
#
loop_
_entity_poly.entity_id
_entity_poly.type
_entity_poly.pdbx_seq_one_letter_code
_entity_poly.pdbx_strand_id
1 'polypeptide(L)' 'MWFKTRKRITQDRKCFICGATSTCRWYCHLEPENYLCGTCYKKQYRAMIKTKTERKNTNK' A
#
# COMPACT_ATOMS: atom_id res chain seq x y z
N MET A 1 3.64 32.30 17.60
CA MET A 1 3.51 31.48 16.37
C MET A 1 2.90 30.13 16.74
N TRP A 2 1.60 29.92 16.47
CA TRP A 2 0.90 28.69 16.86
C TRP A 2 0.90 27.72 15.67
N PHE A 3 1.84 26.79 15.64
CA PHE A 3 1.75 25.65 14.74
C PHE A 3 0.63 24.74 15.26
N LYS A 4 -0.59 24.92 14.73
CA LYS A 4 -1.67 23.94 14.87
C LYS A 4 -1.17 22.64 14.25
N THR A 5 -0.59 21.76 15.06
CA THR A 5 -0.25 20.39 14.70
C THR A 5 -1.55 19.78 14.22
N ARG A 6 -1.71 19.65 12.90
CA ARG A 6 -2.83 18.91 12.30
C ARG A 6 -2.66 17.48 12.77
N LYS A 7 -3.27 17.14 13.91
CA LYS A 7 -3.47 15.78 14.35
C LYS A 7 -4.37 15.19 13.28
N ARG A 8 -3.74 14.63 12.25
CA ARG A 8 -4.39 14.01 11.12
C ARG A 8 -5.00 12.75 11.71
N ILE A 9 -6.25 12.88 12.16
CA ILE A 9 -7.08 11.78 12.63
C ILE A 9 -7.14 10.80 11.46
N THR A 10 -6.24 9.83 11.50
CA THR A 10 -6.27 8.65 10.67
C THR A 10 -6.86 7.63 11.62
N GLN A 11 -8.19 7.56 11.63
CA GLN A 11 -8.93 6.49 12.28
C GLN A 11 -8.27 5.16 11.92
N ASP A 12 -7.61 4.54 12.89
CA ASP A 12 -7.09 3.16 13.04
C ASP A 12 -6.66 2.34 11.82
N ARG A 13 -6.44 2.95 10.66
CA ARG A 13 -5.92 2.25 9.49
C ARG A 13 -4.42 2.12 9.67
N LYS A 14 -3.95 0.88 9.66
CA LYS A 14 -2.54 0.50 9.67
C LYS A 14 -2.24 -0.29 8.40
N CYS A 15 -1.05 -0.08 7.85
CA CYS A 15 -0.63 -0.88 6.71
C CYS A 15 -0.42 -2.33 7.17
N PHE A 16 -1.05 -3.29 6.51
CA PHE A 16 -0.89 -4.71 6.82
C PHE A 16 0.57 -5.18 6.71
N ILE A 17 1.31 -4.67 5.71
CA ILE A 17 2.70 -5.08 5.47
C ILE A 17 3.72 -4.41 6.40
N CYS A 18 3.65 -3.09 6.58
CA CYS A 18 4.69 -2.33 7.30
C CYS A 18 4.22 -1.68 8.60
N GLY A 19 2.96 -1.85 8.98
CA GLY A 19 2.39 -1.24 10.19
C GLY A 19 2.24 0.29 10.14
N ALA A 20 2.60 0.95 9.03
CA ALA A 20 2.53 2.40 8.92
C ALA A 20 1.11 2.90 9.21
N THR A 21 0.98 3.85 10.13
CA THR A 21 -0.28 4.52 10.50
C THR A 21 -0.45 5.87 9.81
N SER A 22 0.65 6.46 9.35
CA SER A 22 0.67 7.69 8.56
C SER A 22 0.96 7.41 7.08
N THR A 23 -0.02 7.63 6.22
CA THR A 23 0.16 7.60 4.76
C THR A 23 -0.70 8.67 4.10
N CYS A 24 -0.27 9.16 2.94
CA CYS A 24 -1.07 10.10 2.16
C CYS A 24 -2.28 9.41 1.50
N ARG A 25 -2.19 8.11 1.25
CA ARG A 25 -3.25 7.32 0.61
C ARG A 25 -3.24 5.88 1.09
N TRP A 26 -4.44 5.35 1.31
CA TRP A 26 -4.69 3.95 1.64
C TRP A 26 -5.23 3.23 0.41
N TYR A 27 -4.75 2.01 0.18
CA TYR A 27 -5.20 1.12 -0.89
C TYR A 27 -5.75 -0.15 -0.27
N CYS A 28 -6.79 -0.72 -0.85
CA CYS A 28 -7.31 -2.00 -0.40
C CYS A 28 -6.37 -3.13 -0.85
N HIS A 29 -6.14 -4.09 0.05
CA HIS A 29 -5.57 -5.38 -0.32
C HIS A 29 -6.64 -6.21 -1.07
N LEU A 30 -6.21 -7.32 -1.67
CA LEU A 30 -7.11 -8.32 -2.26
C LEU A 30 -8.00 -9.01 -1.22
N GLU A 31 -7.58 -8.97 0.05
CA GLU A 31 -8.40 -9.48 1.15
C GLU A 31 -9.28 -8.36 1.69
N PRO A 32 -10.57 -8.63 1.92
CA PRO A 32 -11.42 -7.70 2.64
C PRO A 32 -10.78 -7.44 4.01
N GLU A 33 -10.86 -6.20 4.49
CA GLU A 33 -10.32 -5.73 5.80
C GLU A 33 -8.83 -5.37 5.85
N ASN A 34 -8.01 -5.76 4.87
CA ASN A 34 -6.59 -5.41 4.84
C ASN A 34 -6.31 -4.12 4.03
N TYR A 35 -5.67 -3.14 4.67
CA TYR A 35 -5.25 -1.89 4.02
C TYR A 35 -3.75 -1.84 3.81
N LEU A 36 -3.34 -1.33 2.66
CA LEU A 36 -1.95 -1.06 2.32
C LEU A 36 -1.69 0.44 2.24
N CYS A 37 -0.52 0.86 2.70
CA CYS A 37 -0.01 2.19 2.37
C CYS A 37 0.39 2.23 0.88
N GLY A 38 0.43 3.43 0.30
CA GLY A 38 0.78 3.60 -1.12
C GLY A 38 2.14 3.05 -1.52
N THR A 39 3.11 3.01 -0.60
CA THR A 39 4.43 2.41 -0.83
C THR A 39 4.33 0.90 -0.99
N CYS A 40 3.63 0.24 -0.07
CA CYS A 40 3.44 -1.20 -0.08
C CYS A 40 2.59 -1.66 -1.27
N TYR A 41 1.53 -0.92 -1.60
CA TYR A 41 0.73 -1.17 -2.79
C TYR A 41 1.58 -1.10 -4.07
N LYS A 42 2.40 -0.06 -4.24
CA LYS A 42 3.30 0.07 -5.40
C LYS A 42 4.32 -1.07 -5.47
N LYS A 43 4.87 -1.52 -4.35
CA LYS A 43 5.79 -2.67 -4.31
C LYS A 43 5.10 -3.95 -4.77
N GLN A 44 3.91 -4.25 -4.23
CA GLN A 44 3.14 -5.43 -4.64
C GLN A 44 2.75 -5.35 -6.13
N TYR A 45 2.27 -4.20 -6.60
CA TYR A 45 1.90 -4.01 -8.00
C TYR A 45 3.09 -4.24 -8.95
N ARG A 46 4.28 -3.73 -8.60
CA ARG A 46 5.51 -3.98 -9.36
C ARG A 46 5.89 -5.47 -9.37
N ALA A 47 5.75 -6.16 -8.24
CA ALA A 47 6.00 -7.60 -8.16
C ALA A 47 5.02 -8.41 -9.05
N MET A 48 3.73 -8.06 -9.04
CA MET A 48 2.72 -8.69 -9.90
C MET A 48 2.94 -8.44 -11.40
N ILE A 49 3.47 -7.27 -11.77
CA ILE A 49 3.82 -7.00 -13.17
C ILE A 49 5.02 -7.86 -13.59
N LYS A 50 6.05 -7.98 -12.76
CA LYS A 50 7.22 -8.81 -13.06
C LYS A 50 6.83 -10.26 -13.35
N THR A 51 5.98 -10.85 -12.51
CA THR A 51 5.53 -12.24 -12.70
C THR A 51 4.67 -12.42 -13.95
N LYS A 52 3.92 -11.41 -14.38
CA LYS A 52 3.19 -11.44 -15.67
C LYS A 52 4.13 -11.41 -16.87
N THR A 53 5.23 -10.67 -16.78
CA THR A 53 6.24 -10.63 -17.85
C THR A 53 7.00 -11.96 -17.94
N GLU A 54 7.32 -12.59 -16.81
CA GLU A 54 7.98 -13.90 -16.79
C GLU A 54 7.08 -15.01 -17.33
N ARG A 55 5.78 -15.03 -16.99
CA ARG A 55 4.83 -16.03 -17.53
C ARG A 55 4.61 -15.93 -19.05
N LYS A 56 4.87 -14.79 -19.67
CA LYS A 56 4.78 -14.64 -21.13
C LYS A 56 6.02 -15.15 -21.87
N ASN A 57 7.16 -15.26 -21.19
CA ASN A 57 8.42 -15.69 -21.80
C ASN A 57 8.68 -17.19 -21.74
N THR A 58 7.91 -17.96 -20.99
CA THR A 58 7.98 -19.44 -20.95
C THR A 58 7.10 -20.14 -21.97
N ASN A 59 6.45 -19.39 -22.87
CA ASN A 59 5.55 -19.93 -23.89
C ASN A 59 5.94 -19.46 -25.31
N LYS A 60 7.24 -19.23 -25.54
CA LYS A 60 7.82 -18.95 -26.85
C LYS A 60 8.83 -20.03 -27.22
#